data_AF-A0A956MRB8-F1
#
_entry.id   AF-A0A956MRB8-F1
#
_cell.length_a   1.000
_cell.length_b   1.000
_cell.length_c   1.000
_cell.angle_alpha   90.00
_cell.angle_beta   90.00
_cell.angle_gamma   90.00
#
_symmetry.space_group_name_H-M   'P 1'
#
loop_
_entity.id
_entity.type
_entity.pdbx_description
1 polymer ?
#
loop_
_entity_poly.entity_id
_entity_poly.type
_entity_poly.pdbx_seq_one_letter_code
_entity_poly.pdbx_strand_id
1 'polypeptide(L)' 'NGLGWGLLQVLGHMQGTERGQAALKDFAESAKFMLDRRVKNSPPHRNEGRWIPGWFRRIDTYVGK' A
#
# COMPACT_ATOMS: atom_id res chain seq x y z
N ASN A 1 -4.20 -6.35 17.11
CA ASN A 1 -4.00 -7.08 15.83
C ASN A 1 -2.53 -6.99 15.44
N GLY A 2 -1.71 -7.96 15.87
CA GLY A 2 -0.25 -8.01 15.63
C GLY A 2 0.13 -8.31 14.17
N LEU A 3 -0.60 -7.74 13.22
CA LEU A 3 -0.32 -7.85 11.80
C LEU A 3 0.73 -6.78 11.44
N GLY A 4 1.77 -7.18 10.73
CA GLY A 4 2.68 -6.22 10.11
C GLY A 4 1.95 -5.46 9.00
N TRP A 5 2.25 -4.18 8.87
CA TRP A 5 1.69 -3.31 7.82
C TRP A 5 2.79 -2.65 6.98
N GLY A 6 4.00 -3.19 7.08
CA GLY A 6 5.21 -2.61 6.51
C GLY A 6 5.59 -3.25 5.19
N LEU A 7 6.81 -2.92 4.77
CA LEU A 7 7.38 -3.38 3.50
C LEU A 7 7.30 -4.90 3.31
N LEU A 8 7.51 -5.70 4.36
CA LEU A 8 7.45 -7.16 4.27
C LEU A 8 6.08 -7.66 3.74
N GLN A 9 4.97 -7.10 4.21
CA GLN A 9 3.63 -7.50 3.76
C GLN A 9 3.33 -7.00 2.35
N VAL A 10 3.88 -5.85 1.97
CA VAL A 10 3.78 -5.34 0.59
C VAL A 10 4.50 -6.31 -0.35
N LEU A 11 5.76 -6.65 -0.06
CA LEU A 11 6.55 -7.56 -0.89
C LEU A 11 5.95 -8.98 -0.93
N GLY A 12 5.35 -9.45 0.17
CA GLY A 12 4.68 -10.75 0.20
C GLY A 12 3.35 -10.80 -0.54
N HIS A 13 2.75 -9.64 -0.86
CA HIS A 13 1.50 -9.55 -1.63
C HIS A 13 1.74 -9.30 -3.12
N MET A 14 2.93 -8.84 -3.50
CA MET A 14 3.31 -8.71 -4.90
C MET A 14 3.20 -10.06 -5.59
N GLN A 15 2.52 -10.09 -6.73
CA GLN A 15 2.21 -11.32 -7.48
C GLN A 15 3.19 -11.55 -8.64
N GLY A 16 3.93 -10.51 -9.04
CA GLY A 16 4.82 -10.55 -10.20
C GLY A 16 6.24 -11.01 -9.87
N THR A 17 6.84 -11.79 -10.78
CA THR A 17 8.30 -11.99 -10.87
C THR A 17 8.96 -10.99 -11.83
N GLU A 18 8.17 -10.08 -12.39
CA GLU A 18 8.59 -9.10 -13.39
C GLU A 18 9.52 -8.03 -12.81
N ARG A 19 10.23 -7.31 -13.69
CA ARG A 19 11.20 -6.27 -13.33
C ARG A 19 10.83 -4.94 -13.95
N GLY A 20 11.43 -3.86 -13.45
CA GLY A 20 11.22 -2.51 -13.98
C GLY A 20 9.80 -2.00 -13.70
N GLN A 21 9.16 -1.38 -14.69
CA GLN A 21 7.89 -0.67 -14.48
C GLN A 21 6.75 -1.58 -14.03
N ALA A 22 6.71 -2.83 -14.47
CA ALA A 22 5.70 -3.77 -14.02
C ALA A 22 5.84 -4.09 -12.51
N ALA A 23 7.07 -4.25 -12.02
CA ALA A 23 7.34 -4.45 -10.59
C ALA A 23 6.93 -3.22 -9.76
N LEU A 24 7.10 -2.02 -10.30
CA LEU A 24 6.70 -0.78 -9.63
C LEU A 24 5.17 -0.64 -9.54
N LYS A 25 4.44 -1.06 -10.59
CA LYS A 25 2.97 -1.14 -10.57
C LYS A 25 2.49 -2.11 -9.50
N ASP A 26 3.03 -3.32 -9.48
CA ASP A 26 2.66 -4.36 -8.51
C ASP A 26 2.98 -3.93 -7.07
N PHE A 27 4.14 -3.29 -6.87
CA PHE A 27 4.48 -2.68 -5.58
C PHE A 27 3.46 -1.61 -5.17
N ALA A 28 3.08 -0.71 -6.07
CA ALA A 28 2.14 0.36 -5.79
C ALA A 28 0.75 -0.18 -5.42
N GLU A 29 0.25 -1.18 -6.16
CA GLU A 29 -1.03 -1.83 -5.88
C GLU A 29 -1.00 -2.56 -4.53
N SER A 30 0.05 -3.34 -4.28
CA SER A 30 0.24 -4.06 -3.02
C SER A 30 0.37 -3.10 -1.83
N ALA A 31 1.06 -1.98 -1.99
CA ALA A 31 1.20 -0.95 -0.96
C ALA A 31 -0.14 -0.29 -0.63
N LYS A 32 -0.95 0.05 -1.65
CA LYS A 32 -2.30 0.60 -1.44
C LYS A 32 -3.20 -0.37 -0.72
N PHE A 33 -3.19 -1.64 -1.10
CA PHE A 33 -3.98 -2.68 -0.45
C PHE A 33 -3.62 -2.84 1.03
N MET A 34 -2.33 -2.91 1.36
CA MET A 34 -1.89 -3.02 2.76
C MET A 34 -2.23 -1.78 3.58
N LEU A 35 -2.11 -0.60 2.99
CA LEU A 35 -2.44 0.65 3.66
C LEU A 35 -3.95 0.80 3.93
N ASP A 36 -4.80 0.45 2.97
CA ASP A 36 -6.26 0.45 3.16
C ASP A 36 -6.67 -0.54 4.26
N ARG A 37 -6.13 -1.75 4.21
CA ARG A 37 -6.39 -2.78 5.21
C ARG A 37 -5.89 -2.36 6.60
N ARG A 38 -4.74 -1.70 6.70
CA ARG A 38 -4.24 -1.11 7.94
C ARG A 38 -5.22 -0.09 8.51
N VAL A 39 -5.67 0.85 7.68
CA VAL A 39 -6.58 1.93 8.11
C VAL A 39 -7.93 1.37 8.57
N LYS A 40 -8.48 0.38 7.87
CA LYS A 40 -9.70 -0.34 8.28
C LYS A 40 -9.56 -1.02 9.63
N ASN A 41 -8.36 -1.47 9.98
CA ASN A 41 -8.05 -2.08 11.27
C ASN A 41 -7.58 -1.08 12.34
N SER A 42 -7.41 0.20 11.99
CA SER A 42 -7.02 1.25 12.94
C SER A 42 -8.22 1.67 13.79
N PRO A 43 -8.03 2.02 15.08
CA PRO A 43 -9.12 2.51 15.92
C PRO A 43 -9.89 3.69 15.28
N PRO A 44 -11.24 3.66 15.25
CA PRO A 44 -12.04 4.68 14.56
C PRO A 44 -11.76 6.11 15.00
N HIS A 45 -11.41 6.33 16.28
CA HIS A 45 -11.10 7.65 16.83
C HIS A 45 -9.87 8.33 16.16
N ARG A 46 -8.98 7.56 15.52
CA ARG A 46 -7.84 8.13 14.78
C ARG A 46 -8.23 8.72 13.43
N ASN A 47 -9.38 8.30 12.88
CA ASN A 47 -9.95 8.77 11.62
C ASN A 47 -8.91 8.84 10.48
N GLU A 48 -8.05 7.82 10.36
CA GLU A 48 -6.95 7.78 9.38
C GLU A 48 -7.45 7.69 7.93
N GLY A 49 -8.71 7.28 7.72
CA GLY A 49 -9.36 7.21 6.40
C GLY A 49 -9.30 8.51 5.61
N ARG A 50 -9.29 9.66 6.30
CA ARG A 50 -9.17 10.99 5.65
C ARG A 50 -7.86 11.17 4.87
N TRP A 51 -6.81 10.40 5.21
CA TRP A 51 -5.48 10.51 4.60
C TRP A 51 -5.27 9.54 3.43
N ILE A 52 -6.10 8.51 3.30
CA ILE A 52 -6.00 7.49 2.24
C ILE A 52 -5.86 8.11 0.84
N PRO A 53 -6.69 9.09 0.43
CA PRO A 53 -6.56 9.69 -0.90
C PRO A 53 -5.18 10.33 -1.15
N GLY A 54 -4.64 11.03 -0.13
CA GLY A 54 -3.34 11.68 -0.22
C GLY A 54 -2.18 10.68 -0.23
N TRP A 55 -2.27 9.62 0.57
CA TRP A 55 -1.26 8.56 0.58
C TRP A 55 -1.28 7.74 -0.72
N PHE A 56 -2.45 7.43 -1.27
CA PHE A 56 -2.57 6.74 -2.56
C PHE A 56 -1.93 7.54 -3.68
N ARG A 57 -2.17 8.86 -3.72
CA ARG A 57 -1.53 9.75 -4.70
C ARG A 57 0.00 9.75 -4.57
N ARG A 58 0.54 9.63 -3.36
CA ARG A 58 2.00 9.50 -3.16
C ARG A 58 2.51 8.16 -3.70
N ILE A 59 1.82 7.07 -3.42
CA ILE A 59 2.18 5.74 -3.93
C ILE A 59 2.15 5.71 -5.47
N ASP A 60 1.17 6.38 -6.09
CA ASP A 60 1.06 6.48 -7.55
C ASP A 60 2.27 7.14 -8.21
N THR A 61 3.00 8.01 -7.51
CA THR A 61 4.22 8.62 -8.05
C THR A 61 5.35 7.62 -8.30
N TYR A 62 5.30 6.43 -7.72
CA TYR A 62 6.32 5.39 -7.90
C TYR A 62 6.20 4.60 -9.20
N VAL A 63 5.03 4.64 -9.85
CA VAL A 63 4.78 3.94 -11.12
C VAL A 63 5.34 4.72 -12.33
N GLY A 64 5.85 5.94 -12.10
CA GLY A 64 6.24 6.87 -13.15
C GLY A 64 5.05 7.72 -13.62
N LYS A 65 5.35 8.83 -14.31
CA LYS A 65 4.36 9.56 -15.10
C LYS A 65 4.08 8.82 -16.40
#